data_AF-A0A761IWK4-F1
#
_entry.id   AF-A0A761IWK4-F1
#
_cell.length_a   1.000
_cell.length_b   1.000
_cell.length_c   1.000
_cell.angle_alpha   90.00
_cell.angle_beta   90.00
_cell.angle_gamma   90.00
#
_symmetry.space_group_name_H-M   'P 1'
#
loop_
_entity.id
_entity.type
_entity.pdbx_description
1 polymer ?
#
loop_
_entity_poly.entity_id
_entity_poly.type
_entity_poly.pdbx_seq_one_letter_code
_entity_poly.pdbx_strand_id
1 'polypeptide(L)' 'LNEVREITERWVSEYNCERPHESLNNMTPEEYRQHNHLAGISKNAWN' A
#
# COMPACT_ATOMS: atom_id res chain seq x y z
N LEU A 1 -21.36 -16.45 -6.37
CA LEU A 1 -19.93 -16.21 -6.68
C LEU A 1 -19.60 -14.72 -6.84
N ASN A 2 -20.49 -13.90 -7.42
CA ASN A 2 -20.26 -12.44 -7.56
C ASN A 2 -20.16 -11.70 -6.22
N GLU A 3 -21.06 -11.99 -5.28
CA GLU A 3 -21.06 -11.35 -3.95
C GLU A 3 -19.73 -11.56 -3.19
N VAL A 4 -19.19 -12.78 -3.20
CA VAL A 4 -17.90 -13.08 -2.57
C VAL A 4 -16.76 -12.31 -3.24
N ARG A 5 -16.81 -12.14 -4.56
CA ARG A 5 -15.83 -11.35 -5.31
C ARG A 5 -15.92 -9.88 -4.93
N GLU A 6 -17.12 -9.30 -4.88
CA GLU A 6 -17.35 -7.91 -4.49
C GLU A 6 -16.87 -7.64 -3.06
N ILE A 7 -17.18 -8.54 -2.12
CA ILE A 7 -16.71 -8.45 -0.74
C ILE A 7 -15.18 -8.48 -0.70
N THR A 8 -14.56 -9.41 -1.44
CA THR A 8 -13.10 -9.55 -1.47
C THR A 8 -12.43 -8.32 -2.06
N GLU A 9 -12.94 -7.80 -3.19
CA GLU A 9 -12.43 -6.60 -3.83
C GLU A 9 -12.50 -5.38 -2.89
N ARG A 10 -13.61 -5.23 -2.17
CA ARG A 10 -13.76 -4.19 -1.16
C ARG A 10 -12.73 -4.31 -0.03
N TRP A 11 -12.58 -5.51 0.55
CA TRP A 11 -11.59 -5.76 1.60
C TRP A 11 -10.16 -5.47 1.14
N VAL A 12 -9.81 -5.84 -0.08
CA VAL A 12 -8.50 -5.58 -0.67
C VAL A 12 -8.27 -4.08 -0.81
N SER A 13 -9.28 -3.32 -1.26
CA SER A 13 -9.19 -1.86 -1.34
C SER A 13 -8.99 -1.23 0.02
N GLU A 14 -9.85 -1.56 0.99
CA GLU A 14 -9.77 -1.03 2.36
C GLU A 14 -8.40 -1.32 3.00
N TYR A 15 -7.90 -2.55 2.89
CA TYR A 15 -6.61 -2.92 3.46
C TYR A 15 -5.43 -2.15 2.86
N ASN A 16 -5.45 -1.95 1.54
CA ASN A 16 -4.32 -1.35 0.81
C ASN A 16 -4.32 0.17 0.84
N CYS A 17 -5.49 0.80 0.92
CA CYS A 17 -5.65 2.22 0.65
C CYS A 17 -6.22 3.02 1.83
N GLU A 18 -6.88 2.36 2.80
CA GLU A 18 -7.61 3.07 3.87
C GLU A 18 -7.12 2.72 5.27
N ARG A 19 -6.65 1.48 5.49
CA ARG A 19 -6.25 1.02 6.82
C ARG A 19 -4.79 1.36 7.12
N PRO A 20 -4.52 2.21 8.12
CA PRO A 20 -3.16 2.44 8.60
C PRO A 20 -2.66 1.21 9.37
N HIS A 21 -1.40 0.85 9.17
CA HIS A 21 -0.77 -0.27 9.86
C HIS A 21 0.36 0.23 10.77
N GLU A 22 0.31 -0.09 12.06
CA GLU A 22 1.33 0.32 13.04
C GLU A 22 2.74 -0.09 12.63
N SER A 23 2.90 -1.28 12.04
CA SER A 23 4.17 -1.78 11.51
C SER A 23 4.73 -0.95 10.36
N LEU A 24 3.87 -0.19 9.67
CA LEU A 24 4.24 0.76 8.62
C LEU A 24 4.25 2.20 9.14
N ASN A 25 4.47 2.41 10.44
CA ASN A 25 4.43 3.73 11.07
C ASN A 25 3.07 4.44 10.86
N ASN A 26 1.98 3.67 10.99
CA ASN A 26 0.60 4.11 10.74
C ASN A 26 0.31 4.58 9.31
N MET A 27 1.12 4.19 8.33
CA MET A 27 0.80 4.37 6.92
C MET A 27 -0.04 3.21 6.39
N THR A 28 -0.82 3.48 5.35
CA THR A 28 -1.40 2.43 4.52
C THR A 28 -0.30 1.74 3.69
N PRO A 29 -0.55 0.51 3.20
CA PRO A 29 0.40 -0.17 2.33
C PRO A 29 0.74 0.62 1.07
N GLU A 30 -0.23 1.35 0.51
CA GLU A 30 0.00 2.19 -0.67
C GLU A 30 0.88 3.41 -0.37
N GLU A 31 0.61 4.13 0.71
CA GLU A 31 1.45 5.25 1.16
C GLU A 31 2.88 4.80 1.42
N TYR A 32 3.05 3.65 2.09
CA TYR A 32 4.38 3.08 2.31
C TYR A 32 5.09 2.75 0.99
N ARG A 33 4.40 2.14 0.01
CA ARG A 33 4.98 1.87 -1.31
C ARG A 33 5.43 3.16 -1.99
N GLN A 34 4.60 4.20 -1.99
CA GLN A 34 4.93 5.49 -2.61
C GLN A 34 6.12 6.16 -1.90
N HIS A 35 6.12 6.20 -0.57
CA HIS A 35 7.21 6.75 0.23
C HIS A 35 8.54 6.04 -0.03
N ASN A 36 8.54 4.70 -0.07
CA ASN A 36 9.73 3.91 -0.35
C ASN A 36 10.17 3.97 -1.82
N HIS A 37 9.21 4.09 -2.75
CA HIS A 37 9.52 4.29 -4.16
C HIS A 37 10.24 5.62 -4.37
N LEU A 38 9.73 6.72 -3.80
CA LEU A 38 10.38 8.04 -3.85
C LEU A 38 11.76 8.03 -3.19
N ALA A 39 11.91 7.37 -2.05
CA ALA A 39 13.21 7.18 -1.38
C ALA A 39 14.19 6.32 -2.21
N GLY A 40 13.68 5.40 -3.04
CA GLY A 40 14.46 4.61 -3.99
C GLY A 40 14.87 5.38 -5.24
N ILE A 41 14.01 6.27 -5.75
CA ILE A 41 14.30 7.09 -6.94
C ILE A 41 15.34 8.19 -6.62
N SER A 42 15.41 8.65 -5.37
CA SER A 42 16.48 9.56 -4.92
C SER A 42 17.87 8.90 -4.80
N LYS A 43 18.03 7.63 -5.20
CA LYS A 43 19.32 6.93 -5.27
C LYS A 43 19.74 6.74 -6.73
N ASN A 44 20.15 7.83 -7.38
CA ASN A 44 21.10 7.74 -8.51
C ASN A 44 22.49 7.28 -8.03
N ALA A 45 22.58 6.16 -7.29
CA ALA A 45 23.82 5.71 -6.65
C ALA A 45 24.19 4.27 -7.03
N TRP A 46 24.03 3.95 -8.31
CA TRP A 46 24.77 2.86 -8.97
C TRP A 46 25.36 3.35 -10.30
N ASN A 47 26.05 4.48 -10.25
CA ASN A 47 27.16 4.83 -11.15
C ASN A 47 28.11 5.78 -10.44
#